data_AF-A0A2D6X8W9-F1
#
_entry.id   AF-A0A2D6X8W9-F1
#
_cell.length_a   1.000
_cell.length_b   1.000
_cell.length_c   1.000
_cell.angle_alpha   90.00
_cell.angle_beta   90.00
_cell.angle_gamma   90.00
#
_symmetry.space_group_name_H-M   'P 1'
#
loop_
_entity.id
_entity.type
_entity.pdbx_description
1 polymer ?
#
loop_
_entity_poly.entity_id
_entity_poly.type
_entity_poly.pdbx_seq_one_letter_code
_entity_poly.pdbx_strand_id
1 'polypeptide(L)'
;MSTEIDYGNLNKRVVFTENDHRHAKLLVRLRYDGLTQSGFFRHLITGYIEGDERIQEFIDSVKTQSLKKKGKSKKLRHQGKQNIQELGLGEQKLIEDLFDLIAEEHPDL
;
A
#
# COMPACT_ATOMS: atom_id res chain seq x y z
N MET A 1 10.24 -23.15 9.99
CA MET A 1 11.33 -22.31 9.44
C MET A 1 10.96 -20.88 9.75
N SER A 2 11.70 -20.24 10.67
CA SER A 2 11.42 -18.88 11.14
C SER A 2 11.59 -17.88 10.00
N THR A 3 10.53 -17.15 9.68
CA THR A 3 10.58 -15.91 8.89
C THR A 3 11.08 -14.78 9.80
N GLU A 4 12.26 -14.94 10.39
CA GLU A 4 12.89 -13.85 11.13
C GLU A 4 13.43 -12.86 10.11
N ILE A 5 12.66 -11.80 9.87
CA ILE A 5 13.15 -10.63 9.19
C ILE A 5 14.13 -9.96 10.16
N ASP A 6 15.41 -9.89 9.79
CA ASP A 6 16.45 -9.18 10.54
C ASP A 6 16.19 -7.66 10.49
N TYR A 7 15.28 -7.23 11.35
CA TYR A 7 14.94 -5.84 11.60
C TYR A 7 16.04 -5.20 12.46
N GLY A 8 17.21 -4.99 11.86
CA GLY A 8 18.40 -4.39 12.50
C GLY A 8 19.27 -3.55 11.56
N ASN A 9 19.07 -3.67 10.24
CA ASN A 9 19.61 -2.78 9.20
C ASN A 9 18.45 -2.00 8.54
N LEU A 10 17.56 -1.45 9.38
CA LEU A 10 16.19 -0.99 9.08
C LEU A 10 16.07 0.02 7.93
N ASN A 11 17.15 0.75 7.63
CA ASN A 11 17.17 1.79 6.61
C ASN A 11 17.92 1.30 5.37
N LYS A 12 17.17 1.00 4.29
CA LYS A 12 17.75 0.78 2.96
C LYS A 12 17.84 2.11 2.20
N ARG A 13 19.04 2.46 1.73
CA ARG A 13 19.21 3.58 0.79
C ARG A 13 18.71 3.18 -0.60
N VAL A 14 17.75 3.95 -1.12
CA VAL A 14 17.25 3.84 -2.50
C VAL A 14 17.70 5.09 -3.28
N VAL A 15 18.37 4.89 -4.41
CA VAL A 15 18.87 5.97 -5.28
C VAL A 15 18.42 5.68 -6.70
N PHE A 16 17.96 6.72 -7.40
CA PHE A 16 17.65 6.68 -8.82
C PHE A 16 18.15 7.97 -9.47
N THR A 17 18.44 7.89 -10.77
CA THR A 17 18.90 9.03 -11.56
C THR A 17 17.74 9.65 -12.32
N GLU A 18 17.69 10.97 -12.37
CA GLU A 18 16.74 11.75 -13.17
C GLU A 18 17.47 12.98 -13.73
N ASN A 19 16.98 13.53 -14.84
CA ASN A 19 17.55 14.72 -15.44
C ASN A 19 17.26 15.98 -14.62
N ASP A 20 18.17 16.95 -14.73
CA ASP A 20 18.16 18.19 -13.95
C ASP A 20 16.86 18.98 -14.09
N HIS A 21 16.28 19.03 -15.30
CA HIS A 21 15.05 19.76 -15.56
C HIS A 21 13.85 19.19 -14.79
N ARG A 22 13.69 17.86 -14.80
CA ARG A 22 12.63 17.17 -14.06
C ARG A 22 12.87 17.25 -12.55
N HIS A 23 14.11 17.12 -12.11
CA HIS A 23 14.46 17.26 -10.71
C HIS A 23 14.13 18.68 -10.19
N ALA A 24 14.49 19.73 -10.94
CA ALA A 24 14.14 21.10 -10.58
C ALA A 24 12.62 21.32 -10.47
N LYS A 25 11.85 20.81 -11.44
CA LYS A 25 10.37 20.86 -11.40
C LYS A 25 9.79 20.15 -10.18
N LEU A 26 10.33 18.98 -9.82
CA LEU A 26 9.93 18.25 -8.63
C LEU A 26 10.16 19.09 -7.37
N LEU A 27 11.36 19.67 -7.21
CA LEU A 27 11.69 20.48 -6.03
C LEU A 27 10.77 21.68 -5.86
N VAL A 28 10.41 22.36 -6.95
CA VAL A 28 9.47 23.49 -6.91
C VAL A 28 8.09 23.05 -6.42
N ARG A 29 7.57 21.93 -6.94
CA ARG A 29 6.26 21.39 -6.54
C ARG A 29 6.26 20.96 -5.08
N LEU A 30 7.27 20.21 -4.66
CA LEU A 30 7.41 19.77 -3.28
C LEU A 30 7.47 20.94 -2.29
N ARG A 31 8.18 22.03 -2.65
CA ARG A 31 8.22 23.24 -1.83
C ARG A 31 6.85 23.89 -1.68
N TYR A 32 6.08 23.96 -2.76
CA TYR A 32 4.72 24.50 -2.74
C TYR A 32 3.81 23.69 -1.81
N ASP A 33 3.96 22.37 -1.80
CA ASP A 33 3.18 21.45 -0.97
C ASP A 33 3.74 21.25 0.44
N GLY A 34 4.86 21.90 0.80
CA GLY A 34 5.51 21.73 2.10
C GLY A 34 6.12 20.35 2.34
N LEU A 35 6.45 19.60 1.28
CA LEU A 35 6.98 18.24 1.34
C LEU A 35 8.50 18.19 1.12
N THR A 36 9.16 17.28 1.82
CA THR A 36 10.55 16.90 1.49
C THR A 36 10.55 15.85 0.37
N GLN A 37 11.64 15.76 -0.39
CA GLN A 37 11.78 14.75 -1.44
C GLN A 37 11.68 13.33 -0.90
N SER A 38 12.36 13.04 0.20
CA SER A 38 12.27 11.73 0.87
C SER A 38 10.86 11.46 1.43
N GLY A 39 10.19 12.49 1.96
CA GLY A 39 8.81 12.41 2.40
C GLY A 39 7.88 12.02 1.25
N PHE A 40 7.96 12.72 0.12
CA PHE A 40 7.15 12.43 -1.07
C PHE A 40 7.29 10.98 -1.54
N PHE A 41 8.52 10.49 -1.74
CA PHE A 41 8.73 9.13 -2.19
C PHE A 41 8.27 8.09 -1.15
N ARG A 42 8.46 8.35 0.15
CA ARG A 42 8.00 7.44 1.20
C ARG A 42 6.47 7.29 1.18
N HIS A 43 5.71 8.39 1.06
CA HIS A 43 4.26 8.34 0.97
C HIS A 43 3.77 7.61 -0.28
N LEU A 44 4.43 7.82 -1.43
CA LEU A 44 4.09 7.09 -2.66
C LEU A 44 4.39 5.59 -2.55
N ILE A 45 5.50 5.21 -1.92
CA ILE A 45 5.83 3.80 -1.66
C ILE A 45 4.77 3.17 -0.75
N THR A 46 4.43 3.83 0.36
CA THR A 46 3.39 3.37 1.30
C THR A 46 2.06 3.19 0.58
N GLY A 47 1.56 4.23 -0.10
CA GLY A 47 0.27 4.14 -0.80
C GLY A 47 0.28 3.12 -1.94
N TYR A 48 1.42 2.87 -2.60
CA TYR A 48 1.53 1.81 -3.59
C TYR A 48 1.43 0.42 -2.96
N ILE A 49 2.11 0.19 -1.83
CA ILE A 49 2.10 -1.09 -1.09
C ILE A 49 0.72 -1.38 -0.49
N GLU A 50 0.08 -0.37 0.10
CA GLU A 50 -1.25 -0.45 0.71
C GLU A 50 -2.38 -0.51 -0.32
N GLY A 51 -2.06 -0.30 -1.61
CA GLY A 51 -3.05 -0.41 -2.68
C GLY A 51 -3.99 0.80 -2.77
N ASP A 52 -3.51 2.00 -2.46
CA ASP A 52 -4.24 3.25 -2.68
C ASP A 52 -4.76 3.30 -4.11
N GLU A 53 -6.07 3.48 -4.26
CA GLU A 53 -6.77 3.33 -5.53
C GLU A 53 -6.29 4.35 -6.58
N ARG A 54 -6.00 5.58 -6.16
CA ARG A 54 -5.55 6.65 -7.06
C ARG A 54 -4.18 6.33 -7.62
N ILE A 55 -3.30 5.77 -6.78
CA ILE A 55 -1.97 5.33 -7.21
C ILE A 55 -2.09 4.12 -8.14
N GLN A 56 -2.91 3.13 -7.80
CA GLN A 56 -3.12 1.94 -8.64
C GLN A 56 -3.69 2.31 -10.01
N GLU A 57 -4.62 3.26 -10.08
CA GLU A 57 -5.17 3.78 -11.33
C GLU A 57 -4.11 4.51 -12.16
N PHE A 58 -3.31 5.36 -11.54
CA PHE A 58 -2.19 6.01 -12.21
C PHE A 58 -1.21 4.99 -12.77
N ILE A 59 -0.84 3.96 -12.00
CA ILE A 59 0.04 2.88 -12.46
C ILE A 59 -0.58 2.10 -13.61
N ASP A 60 -1.87 1.77 -13.55
CA ASP A 60 -2.58 1.11 -14.66
C ASP A 60 -2.55 1.97 -15.94
N SER A 61 -2.54 3.30 -15.82
CA SER A 61 -2.44 4.22 -16.97
C SER A 61 -1.07 4.19 -17.64
N VAL A 62 0.02 4.15 -16.85
CA VAL A 62 1.40 4.25 -17.37
C VAL A 62 2.02 2.90 -17.71
N LYS A 63 1.54 1.80 -17.11
CA LYS A 63 2.10 0.47 -17.33
C LYS A 63 1.76 -0.04 -18.73
N THR A 64 2.80 -0.44 -19.47
CA THR A 64 2.67 -1.10 -20.77
C THR A 64 2.21 -2.54 -20.59
N GLN A 65 0.90 -2.75 -20.59
CA GLN A 65 0.27 -4.06 -20.55
C GLN A 65 -0.91 -4.12 -21.51
N SER A 66 -1.20 -5.32 -22.03
CA SER A 66 -2.38 -5.52 -22.86
C SER A 66 -3.66 -5.19 -22.08
N LEU A 67 -4.66 -4.63 -22.77
CA LEU A 67 -5.95 -4.26 -22.18
C LEU A 67 -6.59 -5.41 -21.38
N LYS A 68 -6.45 -6.65 -21.90
CA LYS A 68 -6.89 -7.88 -21.22
C LYS A 68 -6.22 -8.09 -19.86
N LYS A 69 -4.91 -7.87 -19.76
CA LYS A 69 -4.16 -7.98 -18.48
C LYS A 69 -4.55 -6.87 -17.52
N LYS A 70 -4.75 -5.64 -18.01
CA LYS A 70 -5.26 -4.52 -17.19
C LYS A 70 -6.63 -4.82 -16.59
N GLY A 71 -7.58 -5.28 -17.41
CA GLY A 71 -8.92 -5.66 -16.96
C GLY A 71 -8.92 -6.80 -15.94
N LYS A 72 -8.10 -7.84 -16.17
CA LYS A 72 -7.94 -8.95 -15.20
C LYS A 72 -7.37 -8.45 -13.87
N SER A 73 -6.36 -7.58 -13.89
CA SER A 73 -5.76 -7.02 -12.67
C SER A 73 -6.78 -6.21 -11.87
N LYS A 74 -7.55 -5.33 -12.53
CA LYS A 74 -8.63 -4.57 -11.88
C LYS A 74 -9.68 -5.49 -11.24
N LYS A 75 -10.14 -6.50 -11.97
CA LYS A 75 -11.12 -7.47 -11.47
C LYS A 75 -10.60 -8.22 -10.24
N LEU A 76 -9.36 -8.72 -10.29
CA LEU A 76 -8.75 -9.44 -9.16
C LEU A 76 -8.59 -8.55 -7.92
N ARG A 77 -8.23 -7.27 -8.08
CA ARG A 77 -8.16 -6.34 -6.95
C ARG A 77 -9.54 -6.09 -6.32
N HIS A 78 -10.57 -5.93 -7.14
CA HIS A 78 -11.95 -5.76 -6.66
C HIS A 78 -12.44 -7.02 -5.92
N GLN A 79 -12.21 -8.20 -6.50
CA GLN A 79 -12.53 -9.48 -5.86
C GLN A 79 -11.75 -9.68 -4.56
N GLY A 80 -10.48 -9.29 -4.50
CA GLY A 80 -9.69 -9.33 -3.27
C GLY A 80 -10.29 -8.46 -2.16
N LYS A 81 -10.70 -7.23 -2.48
CA LYS A 81 -11.39 -6.33 -1.53
C LYS A 81 -12.71 -6.95 -1.03
N GLN A 82 -13.51 -7.53 -1.93
CA GLN A 82 -14.77 -8.20 -1.59
C GLN A 82 -14.53 -9.43 -0.71
N ASN A 83 -13.60 -10.30 -1.09
CA ASN A 83 -13.27 -11.51 -0.34
C ASN A 83 -12.77 -11.18 1.07
N ILE A 84 -11.97 -10.12 1.27
CA ILE A 84 -11.54 -9.69 2.61
C ILE A 84 -12.75 -9.32 3.48
N GLN A 85 -13.73 -8.62 2.91
CA GLN A 85 -14.96 -8.26 3.62
C GLN A 85 -15.83 -9.50 3.92
N GLU A 86 -16.05 -10.35 2.92
CA GLU A 86 -16.88 -11.55 3.02
C GLU A 86 -16.31 -12.56 4.03
N LEU A 87 -14.98 -12.74 4.03
CA LEU A 87 -14.28 -13.66 4.93
C LEU A 87 -14.07 -13.08 6.34
N GLY A 88 -14.52 -11.86 6.61
CA GLY A 88 -14.31 -11.21 7.91
C GLY A 88 -12.86 -10.84 8.23
N LEU A 89 -11.97 -10.88 7.22
CA LEU A 89 -10.55 -10.59 7.39
C LEU A 89 -10.23 -9.08 7.38
N GLY A 90 -11.24 -8.22 7.45
CA GLY A 90 -11.03 -6.80 7.68
C GLY A 90 -10.61 -6.57 9.12
N GLU A 91 -9.59 -5.74 9.37
CA GLU A 91 -9.00 -5.54 10.71
C GLU A 91 -10.04 -5.32 11.81
N GLN A 92 -11.06 -4.51 11.55
CA GLN A 92 -12.13 -4.24 12.53
C GLN A 92 -12.94 -5.49 12.88
N LYS A 93 -13.33 -6.28 11.87
CA LYS A 93 -14.16 -7.47 12.05
C LYS A 93 -13.38 -8.63 12.66
N LEU A 94 -12.09 -8.77 12.31
CA LEU A 94 -11.19 -9.73 12.95
C LEU A 94 -11.02 -9.46 14.45
N ILE A 95 -10.98 -8.19 14.84
CA ILE A 95 -10.92 -7.79 16.25
C ILE A 95 -12.24 -8.15 16.95
N GLU A 96 -13.38 -7.77 16.37
CA GLU A 96 -14.71 -8.08 16.92
C GLU A 96 -14.94 -9.59 17.06
N ASP A 97 -14.69 -10.37 16.00
CA ASP A 97 -14.83 -11.84 16.00
C ASP A 97 -13.90 -12.49 17.05
N LEU A 98 -12.70 -11.94 17.28
CA LEU A 98 -11.78 -12.42 18.31
C LEU A 98 -12.29 -12.12 19.73
N PHE A 99 -12.88 -10.94 19.96
CA PHE A 99 -13.44 -10.58 21.26
C PHE A 99 -14.71 -11.38 21.57
N ASP A 100 -15.55 -11.64 20.57
CA ASP A 100 -16.73 -12.50 20.73
C ASP A 100 -16.34 -13.94 21.11
N LEU A 101 -15.30 -14.51 20.48
CA LEU A 101 -14.77 -15.83 20.83
C LEU A 101 -14.23 -15.88 22.27
N ILE A 102 -13.50 -14.84 22.69
CA ILE A 102 -12.95 -14.75 24.05
C ILE A 102 -14.09 -14.61 25.08
N ALA A 103 -15.13 -13.85 24.77
CA ALA A 103 -16.30 -13.68 25.63
C ALA A 103 -17.13 -14.98 25.75
N GLU A 104 -17.19 -15.79 24.70
CA GLU A 104 -17.84 -17.11 24.74
C GLU A 104 -17.07 -18.11 25.61
N GLU A 105 -15.73 -18.16 25.53
CA GLU A 105 -14.91 -19.04 26.36
C GLU A 105 -14.75 -18.56 27.82
N HIS A 106 -14.88 -17.25 28.05
CA HIS A 106 -14.72 -16.62 29.36
C HIS A 106 -15.84 -15.60 29.66
N PRO A 107 -17.08 -16.06 29.93
CA PRO A 107 -18.24 -15.17 30.12
C PRO A 107 -18.20 -14.33 31.41
N ASP A 108 -17.25 -14.58 32.32
CA ASP A 108 -17.11 -13.91 33.62
C ASP A 108 -15.98 -12.84 33.64
N LEU A 109 -15.37 -12.53 32.49
CA LEU A 109 -14.34 -11.47 32.34
C LEU A 109 -14.94 -10.06 32.20
#